data_AF-A0A959MFI3-F1
#
_entry.id   AF-A0A959MFI3-F1
#
_cell.length_a   1.000
_cell.length_b   1.000
_cell.length_c   1.000
_cell.angle_alpha   90.00
_cell.angle_beta   90.00
_cell.angle_gamma   90.00
#
_symmetry.space_group_name_H-M   'P 1'
#
loop_
_entity.id
_entity.type
_entity.pdbx_description
1 polymer ?
#
loop_
_entity_poly.entity_id
_entity_poly.type
_entity_poly.pdbx_seq_one_letter_code
_entity_poly.pdbx_strand_id
1 'polypeptide(L)'
;MPIYRYCEMMLGDRVVAEDVYQETFVAFYSACQREEHFHSIHGYLLAVARNQCLNHLRNKKQTVPIEDVYELQYEDNHNLNDIKPILYEALQKLPAQYREAFLLFEIEGYSYSEIAEYCDIGMNTVRNRIFRAKKSLRNILGPDIRENF
;
A
#
# COMPACT_ATOMS: atom_id res chain seq x y z
N MET A 1 11.44 1.23 -0.69
CA MET A 1 11.32 0.08 -1.61
C MET A 1 11.34 0.56 -3.07
N PRO A 2 11.60 -0.26 -4.11
CA PRO A 2 11.38 0.18 -5.49
C PRO A 2 9.92 0.58 -5.73
N ILE A 3 9.70 1.67 -6.49
CA ILE A 3 8.37 2.24 -6.73
C ILE A 3 7.40 1.24 -7.36
N TYR A 4 7.86 0.44 -8.34
CA TYR A 4 7.04 -0.60 -8.96
C TYR A 4 6.47 -1.58 -7.92
N ARG A 5 7.28 -1.99 -6.94
CA ARG A 5 6.82 -2.92 -5.89
C ARG A 5 5.82 -2.26 -4.95
N TYR A 6 5.97 -0.96 -4.66
CA TYR A 6 4.93 -0.22 -3.93
C TYR A 6 3.61 -0.22 -4.70
N CYS A 7 3.62 0.06 -6.01
CA CYS A 7 2.43 0.01 -6.86
C CYS A 7 1.80 -1.39 -6.87
N GLU A 8 2.61 -2.45 -7.04
CA GLU A 8 2.14 -3.84 -7.03
C GLU A 8 1.48 -4.21 -5.69
N MET A 9 2.13 -3.86 -4.56
CA MET A 9 1.56 -4.09 -3.23
C MET A 9 0.28 -3.27 -3.01
N MET A 10 0.19 -2.04 -3.53
CA MET A 10 -0.98 -1.19 -3.38
C MET A 10 -2.15 -1.60 -4.27
N LEU A 11 -1.93 -2.12 -5.47
CA LEU A 11 -2.97 -2.34 -6.47
C LEU A 11 -3.38 -3.80 -6.63
N GLY A 12 -2.45 -4.74 -6.40
CA GLY A 12 -2.71 -6.18 -6.54
C GLY A 12 -2.89 -6.67 -7.98
N ASP A 13 -2.84 -5.78 -8.95
CA ASP A 13 -2.94 -6.06 -10.38
C ASP A 13 -1.64 -5.60 -11.05
N ARG A 14 -0.93 -6.54 -11.69
CA ARG A 14 0.38 -6.28 -12.29
C ARG A 14 0.32 -5.31 -13.45
N VAL A 15 -0.71 -5.42 -14.29
CA VAL A 15 -0.85 -4.57 -15.47
C VAL A 15 -1.12 -3.13 -15.02
N VAL A 16 -2.07 -2.97 -14.08
CA VAL A 16 -2.37 -1.65 -13.53
C VAL A 16 -1.17 -1.08 -12.75
N ALA A 17 -0.43 -1.91 -12.01
CA ALA A 17 0.75 -1.46 -11.29
C ALA A 17 1.87 -1.01 -12.23
N GLU A 18 2.05 -1.69 -13.36
CA GLU A 18 2.98 -1.29 -14.41
C GLU A 18 2.58 0.05 -15.04
N ASP A 19 1.30 0.23 -15.39
CA ASP A 19 0.78 1.48 -15.93
C ASP A 19 1.01 2.65 -14.96
N VAL A 20 0.64 2.49 -13.69
CA VAL A 20 0.86 3.52 -12.65
C VAL A 20 2.35 3.80 -12.43
N TYR A 21 3.20 2.77 -12.47
CA TYR A 21 4.64 2.97 -12.40
C TYR A 21 5.17 3.80 -13.57
N GLN A 22 4.72 3.52 -14.80
CA GLN A 22 5.10 4.29 -15.98
C GLN A 22 4.62 5.74 -15.89
N GLU A 23 3.35 5.96 -15.53
CA GLU A 23 2.77 7.29 -15.33
C GLU A 23 3.52 8.09 -14.25
N THR A 24 3.99 7.43 -13.19
CA THR A 24 4.80 8.05 -12.13
C THR A 24 6.11 8.60 -12.70
N PHE A 25 6.81 7.83 -13.53
CA PHE A 25 8.08 8.27 -14.13
C PHE A 25 7.90 9.31 -15.23
N VAL A 26 6.79 9.28 -15.98
CA VAL A 26 6.43 10.34 -16.93
C VAL A 26 6.19 11.67 -16.20
N ALA A 27 5.48 11.63 -15.07
CA ALA A 27 5.28 12.82 -14.23
C ALA A 27 6.60 13.34 -13.67
N PHE A 28 7.47 12.46 -13.18
CA PHE A 28 8.81 12.83 -12.70
C PHE A 28 9.67 13.46 -13.81
N TYR A 29 9.72 12.86 -15.00
CA TYR A 29 10.44 13.43 -16.14
C TYR A 29 9.91 14.83 -16.49
N SER A 30 8.58 15.00 -16.50
CA SER A 30 7.96 16.31 -16.76
C SER A 30 8.30 17.34 -15.69
N ALA A 31 8.43 16.94 -14.42
CA ALA A 31 8.87 17.81 -13.34
C ALA A 31 10.36 18.19 -13.47
N CYS A 32 11.22 17.26 -13.90
CA CYS A 32 12.62 17.58 -14.23
C CYS A 32 12.73 18.60 -15.36
N GLN A 33 11.91 18.47 -16.42
CA GLN A 33 11.87 19.44 -17.52
C GLN A 33 11.40 20.84 -17.09
N ARG A 34 10.67 20.92 -15.98
CA ARG A 34 10.24 22.18 -15.36
C ARG A 34 11.23 22.69 -14.30
N GLU A 35 12.38 22.04 -14.15
CA GLU A 35 13.42 22.38 -13.17
C GLU A 35 12.89 22.46 -11.73
N GLU A 36 11.92 21.59 -11.39
CA GLU A 36 11.38 21.53 -10.03
C GLU A 36 12.45 21.08 -9.02
N HIS A 37 12.44 21.72 -7.85
CA HIS A 37 13.35 21.36 -6.77
C HIS A 37 12.76 20.24 -5.91
N PHE A 38 13.43 19.09 -5.89
CA PHE A 38 13.03 17.94 -5.07
C PHE A 38 13.86 17.87 -3.79
N HIS A 39 13.20 17.80 -2.63
CA HIS A 39 13.91 17.49 -1.39
C HIS A 39 14.43 16.04 -1.36
N SER A 40 13.69 15.12 -1.99
CA SER A 40 14.08 13.73 -2.21
C SER A 40 13.42 13.20 -3.48
N ILE A 41 14.21 12.61 -4.38
CA ILE A 41 13.69 11.97 -5.59
C ILE A 41 12.77 10.80 -5.22
N HIS A 42 13.19 9.97 -4.27
CA HIS A 42 12.37 8.84 -3.80
C HIS A 42 11.07 9.33 -3.18
N GLY A 43 11.12 10.36 -2.34
CA GLY A 43 9.93 10.95 -1.72
C GLY A 43 8.95 11.51 -2.75
N TYR A 44 9.45 12.18 -3.79
CA TYR A 44 8.64 12.68 -4.89
C TYR A 44 7.97 11.53 -5.66
N LEU A 45 8.75 10.53 -6.09
CA LEU A 45 8.23 9.38 -6.84
C LEU A 45 7.18 8.62 -6.03
N LEU A 46 7.42 8.42 -4.74
CA LEU A 46 6.47 7.74 -3.85
C LEU A 46 5.18 8.56 -3.69
N ALA A 47 5.26 9.89 -3.57
CA ALA A 47 4.08 10.76 -3.51
C ALA A 47 3.23 10.69 -4.77
N VAL A 48 3.85 10.71 -5.95
CA VAL A 48 3.15 10.58 -7.23
C VAL A 48 2.50 9.19 -7.35
N ALA A 49 3.28 8.12 -7.12
CA ALA A 49 2.80 6.75 -7.19
C ALA A 49 1.63 6.48 -6.23
N ARG A 50 1.73 6.96 -4.99
CA ARG A 50 0.66 6.92 -3.99
C ARG A 50 -0.62 7.55 -4.52
N ASN A 51 -0.53 8.79 -5.01
CA ASN A 51 -1.71 9.52 -5.47
C ASN A 51 -2.39 8.81 -6.64
N GLN A 52 -1.61 8.29 -7.60
CA GLN A 52 -2.13 7.51 -8.72
C GLN A 52 -2.77 6.20 -8.26
N CYS A 53 -2.13 5.45 -7.35
CA CYS A 53 -2.70 4.22 -6.78
C CYS A 53 -4.03 4.48 -6.07
N LEU A 54 -4.10 5.50 -5.22
CA LEU A 54 -5.31 5.85 -4.48
C LEU A 54 -6.43 6.33 -5.41
N ASN A 55 -6.11 7.09 -6.45
CA ASN A 55 -7.07 7.50 -7.48
C ASN A 55 -7.65 6.28 -8.21
N HIS A 56 -6.80 5.34 -8.62
CA HIS A 56 -7.25 4.11 -9.27
C HIS A 56 -8.18 3.30 -8.35
N LEU A 57 -7.79 3.09 -7.09
CA LEU A 57 -8.61 2.36 -6.10
C LEU A 57 -9.95 3.06 -5.81
N ARG A 58 -9.98 4.40 -5.77
CA ARG A 58 -11.22 5.17 -5.59
C ARG A 58 -12.17 4.99 -6.77
N ASN A 59 -11.65 5.05 -7.98
CA ASN A 59 -12.46 4.90 -9.19
C ASN A 59 -13.03 3.48 -9.32
N LYS A 60 -12.24 2.46 -8.96
CA LYS A 60 -12.69 1.05 -8.91
C LYS A 60 -13.79 0.81 -7.87
N LYS A 61 -13.80 1.52 -6.74
CA LYS A 61 -14.88 1.40 -5.74
C LYS A 61 -16.20 2.01 -6.19
N GLN A 62 -16.18 3.03 -7.05
CA GLN A 62 -17.41 3.66 -7.55
C GLN A 62 -18.19 2.75 -8.49
N THR A 63 -17.58 1.68 -9.01
CA THR A 63 -18.23 0.73 -9.93
C THR A 63 -18.80 -0.52 -9.25
N VAL A 64 -18.63 -0.68 -7.93
CA VAL A 64 -19.08 -1.86 -7.17
C VAL A 64 -19.89 -1.43 -5.93
N PRO A 65 -21.12 -1.94 -5.69
CA PRO A 65 -21.91 -1.62 -4.50
C PRO A 65 -21.19 -2.00 -3.20
N ILE A 66 -21.36 -1.19 -2.16
CA ILE A 66 -20.70 -1.34 -0.86
C ILE A 66 -21.51 -2.33 -0.01
N GLU A 67 -21.00 -3.55 0.17
CA GLU A 67 -21.39 -4.43 1.27
C GLU A 67 -20.24 -4.47 2.29
N ASP A 68 -20.41 -3.74 3.39
CA ASP A 68 -19.50 -3.74 4.53
C ASP A 68 -19.92 -4.85 5.51
N VAL A 69 -19.33 -6.03 5.40
CA VAL A 69 -19.03 -6.93 6.53
C VAL A 69 -17.83 -7.79 6.12
N TYR A 70 -16.67 -7.64 6.76
CA TYR A 70 -15.55 -8.56 6.55
C TYR A 70 -15.12 -9.20 7.88
N GLU A 71 -15.67 -10.37 8.18
CA GLU A 71 -14.96 -11.40 8.93
C GLU A 71 -14.04 -12.13 7.94
N LEU A 72 -12.76 -11.77 7.94
CA LEU A 72 -11.76 -12.40 7.09
C LEU A 72 -11.38 -13.76 7.69
N GLN A 73 -11.85 -14.84 7.06
CA GLN A 73 -11.56 -16.21 7.44
C GLN A 73 -10.23 -16.68 6.83
N TYR A 74 -9.53 -17.53 7.58
CA TYR A 74 -8.27 -18.17 7.20
C TYR A 74 -8.57 -19.32 6.21
N GLU A 75 -7.97 -19.30 5.02
CA GLU A 75 -8.07 -20.39 4.04
C GLU A 75 -6.77 -21.22 4.07
N ASP A 76 -6.90 -22.50 4.41
CA ASP A 76 -5.81 -23.42 4.78
C ASP A 76 -4.98 -23.95 3.58
N ASN A 77 -4.97 -23.26 2.44
CA ASN A 77 -4.48 -23.78 1.15
C ASN A 77 -3.19 -23.11 0.65
N HIS A 78 -2.28 -22.76 1.55
CA HIS A 78 -1.04 -22.08 1.18
C HIS A 78 0.21 -22.89 1.49
N ASN A 79 0.95 -23.24 0.44
CA ASN A 79 2.27 -23.85 0.53
C ASN A 79 3.25 -22.81 1.08
N LEU A 80 3.61 -22.92 2.37
CA LEU A 80 4.41 -21.95 3.14
C LEU A 80 5.83 -21.70 2.59
N ASN A 81 6.24 -22.42 1.53
CA ASN A 81 7.55 -22.27 0.90
C ASN A 81 7.72 -20.96 0.11
N ASP A 82 6.63 -20.23 -0.18
CA ASP A 82 6.68 -18.91 -0.83
C ASP A 82 5.78 -17.91 -0.09
N ILE A 83 6.32 -17.23 0.93
CA ILE A 83 5.59 -16.26 1.77
C ILE A 83 5.15 -15.01 0.97
N LYS A 84 5.83 -14.71 -0.14
CA LYS A 84 5.59 -13.49 -0.93
C LYS A 84 4.19 -13.47 -1.56
N PRO A 85 3.76 -14.44 -2.40
CA PRO A 85 2.40 -14.48 -2.95
C PRO A 85 1.30 -14.35 -1.89
N ILE A 86 1.48 -15.08 -0.79
CA ILE A 86 0.53 -15.10 0.34
C ILE A 86 0.39 -13.70 0.96
N LEU A 87 1.51 -12.99 1.15
CA LEU A 87 1.50 -11.62 1.67
C LEU A 87 0.81 -10.66 0.69
N TYR A 88 1.05 -10.78 -0.62
CA TYR A 88 0.39 -9.93 -1.61
C TYR A 88 -1.14 -10.10 -1.56
N GLU A 89 -1.62 -11.34 -1.54
CA GLU A 89 -3.05 -11.64 -1.43
C GLU A 89 -3.64 -11.12 -0.11
N ALA A 90 -2.95 -11.32 1.01
CA ALA A 90 -3.39 -10.82 2.30
C ALA A 90 -3.47 -9.28 2.34
N LEU A 91 -2.50 -8.59 1.73
CA LEU A 91 -2.54 -7.13 1.57
C LEU A 91 -3.75 -6.69 0.74
N GLN A 92 -4.10 -7.43 -0.31
CA GLN A 92 -5.27 -7.12 -1.14
C GLN A 92 -6.61 -7.25 -0.39
N LYS A 93 -6.67 -8.08 0.64
CA LYS A 93 -7.85 -8.20 1.53
C LYS A 93 -8.01 -7.00 2.49
N LEU A 94 -6.98 -6.15 2.64
CA LEU A 94 -7.07 -4.96 3.49
C LEU A 94 -7.79 -3.79 2.79
N PRO A 95 -8.55 -2.95 3.52
CA PRO A 95 -8.92 -1.63 3.07
C PRO A 95 -7.68 -0.83 2.65
N ALA A 96 -7.76 -0.10 1.53
CA ALA A 96 -6.65 0.67 0.94
C ALA A 96 -5.90 1.55 1.96
N GLN A 97 -6.63 2.21 2.85
CA GLN A 97 -6.07 3.06 3.90
C GLN A 97 -5.28 2.31 5.00
N TYR A 98 -5.59 1.02 5.23
CA TYR A 98 -4.83 0.18 6.17
C TYR A 98 -3.58 -0.36 5.49
N ARG A 99 -3.73 -0.76 4.23
CA ARG A 99 -2.63 -1.20 3.37
C ARG A 99 -1.58 -0.12 3.20
N GLU A 100 -1.99 1.09 2.83
CA GLU A 100 -1.13 2.26 2.71
C GLU A 100 -0.33 2.52 4.00
N ALA A 101 -1.01 2.61 5.14
CA ALA A 101 -0.37 2.89 6.42
C ALA A 101 0.63 1.79 6.82
N PHE A 102 0.31 0.52 6.52
CA PHE A 102 1.22 -0.60 6.73
C PHE A 102 2.47 -0.52 5.84
N LEU A 103 2.31 -0.24 4.53
CA LEU A 103 3.44 -0.15 3.60
C LEU A 103 4.38 1.00 3.97
N LEU A 104 3.82 2.17 4.28
CA LEU A 104 4.62 3.33 4.66
C LEU A 104 5.41 3.09 5.95
N PHE A 105 4.80 2.41 6.94
CA PHE A 105 5.43 2.16 8.23
C PHE A 105 6.41 0.98 8.18
N GLU A 106 5.96 -0.21 7.81
CA GLU A 106 6.77 -1.44 7.91
C GLU A 106 7.77 -1.58 6.76
N ILE A 107 7.46 -1.04 5.58
CA ILE A 107 8.27 -1.31 4.38
C ILE A 107 9.07 -0.09 3.93
N GLU A 108 8.48 1.11 3.96
CA GLU A 108 9.22 2.34 3.68
C GLU A 108 9.91 2.92 4.92
N GLY A 109 9.56 2.49 6.13
CA GLY A 109 10.23 2.91 7.36
C GLY A 109 9.85 4.30 7.87
N TYR A 110 8.73 4.87 7.40
CA TYR A 110 8.25 6.17 7.87
C TYR A 110 7.77 6.06 9.33
N SER A 111 8.09 7.06 10.13
CA SER A 111 7.54 7.19 11.49
C SER A 111 6.06 7.56 11.49
N TYR A 112 5.38 7.36 12.63
CA TYR A 112 3.98 7.77 12.79
C TYR A 112 3.73 9.25 12.48
N SER A 113 4.67 10.13 12.82
CA SER A 113 4.59 11.57 12.55
C SER A 113 4.76 11.87 11.07
N GLU A 114 5.72 11.24 10.41
CA GLU A 114 5.94 11.44 8.97
C GLU A 114 4.75 10.92 8.17
N ILE A 115 4.16 9.79 8.54
CA ILE A 115 2.95 9.29 7.87
C ILE A 115 1.76 10.23 8.10
N ALA A 116 1.62 10.79 9.31
CA ALA A 116 0.55 11.72 9.63
C ALA A 116 0.62 12.98 8.75
N GLU A 117 1.81 13.55 8.62
CA GLU A 117 2.08 14.69 7.75
C GLU A 117 1.90 14.32 6.27
N TYR A 118 2.51 13.22 5.84
CA TYR A 118 2.50 12.77 4.45
C TYR A 118 1.10 12.41 3.93
N CYS A 119 0.25 11.85 4.79
CA CYS A 119 -1.13 11.47 4.44
C CYS A 119 -2.17 12.54 4.81
N ASP A 120 -1.77 13.65 5.43
CA ASP A 120 -2.63 14.70 5.99
C ASP A 120 -3.75 14.13 6.91
N ILE A 121 -3.34 13.36 7.93
CA ILE A 121 -4.24 12.74 8.91
C ILE A 121 -3.66 12.81 10.32
N GLY A 122 -4.51 12.75 11.34
CA GLY A 122 -4.05 12.74 12.73
C GLY A 122 -3.21 11.50 13.09
N MET A 123 -2.17 11.67 13.93
CA MET A 123 -1.30 10.58 14.39
C MET A 123 -2.05 9.39 15.01
N ASN A 124 -3.15 9.66 15.74
CA ASN A 124 -3.99 8.58 16.29
C ASN A 124 -4.67 7.76 15.19
N THR A 125 -5.06 8.39 14.09
CA THR A 125 -5.59 7.70 12.90
C THR A 125 -4.52 6.81 12.29
N VAL A 126 -3.29 7.29 12.16
CA VAL A 126 -2.15 6.49 11.66
C VAL A 126 -1.93 5.25 12.54
N ARG A 127 -1.82 5.43 13.86
CA ARG A 127 -1.69 4.31 14.82
C ARG A 127 -2.80 3.29 14.67
N ASN A 128 -4.05 3.76 14.60
CA ASN A 128 -5.21 2.89 14.45
C ASN A 128 -5.17 2.13 13.11
N ARG A 129 -4.82 2.79 12.00
CA ARG A 129 -4.72 2.14 10.68
C ARG A 129 -3.65 1.05 10.66
N ILE A 130 -2.45 1.32 11.20
CA ILE A 130 -1.36 0.34 11.29
C ILE A 130 -1.77 -0.84 12.18
N PHE A 131 -2.34 -0.56 13.35
CA PHE A 131 -2.82 -1.60 14.25
C PHE A 131 -3.87 -2.50 13.59
N ARG A 132 -4.85 -1.91 12.91
CA ARG A 132 -5.90 -2.65 12.19
C ARG A 132 -5.33 -3.44 11.01
N ALA A 133 -4.36 -2.91 10.29
CA ALA A 133 -3.65 -3.62 9.23
C ALA A 133 -2.95 -4.87 9.78
N LYS A 134 -2.09 -4.71 10.79
CA LYS A 134 -1.37 -5.81 11.44
C LYS A 134 -2.31 -6.87 12.02
N LYS A 135 -3.40 -6.44 12.67
CA LYS A 135 -4.40 -7.37 13.22
C LYS A 135 -5.07 -8.19 12.11
N SER A 136 -5.46 -7.54 11.02
CA SER A 136 -6.12 -8.21 9.89
C SER A 136 -5.18 -9.16 9.17
N LEU A 137 -3.93 -8.74 8.90
CA LEU A 137 -2.91 -9.60 8.30
C LEU A 137 -2.64 -10.83 9.17
N ARG A 138 -2.52 -10.67 10.49
CA ARG A 138 -2.34 -11.81 11.42
C ARG A 138 -3.50 -12.81 11.36
N ASN A 139 -4.73 -12.32 11.19
CA ASN A 139 -5.89 -13.19 11.06
C ASN A 139 -5.89 -13.95 9.72
N ILE A 140 -5.46 -13.30 8.63
CA ILE A 140 -5.39 -13.91 7.30
C ILE A 140 -4.22 -14.90 7.19
N LEU A 141 -3.08 -14.56 7.79
CA LEU A 141 -1.81 -15.29 7.65
C LEU A 141 -1.61 -16.38 8.72
N GLY A 142 -2.45 -16.41 9.74
CA GLY A 142 -2.36 -17.40 10.81
C GLY A 142 -1.18 -17.18 11.77
N PRO A 143 -1.05 -18.04 12.81
CA PRO A 143 -0.07 -17.88 13.87
C PRO A 143 1.38 -18.24 13.48
N ASP A 144 1.62 -18.91 12.36
CA ASP A 144 2.96 -19.43 12.02
C ASP A 144 3.87 -18.42 11.31
N ILE A 145 3.34 -17.25 10.93
CA ILE A 145 4.10 -16.19 10.23
C ILE A 145 4.69 -15.14 11.21
N ARG A 146 4.70 -15.44 12.51
CA ARG A 146 5.04 -14.52 13.62
C ARG A 146 6.48 -14.02 13.66
N GLU A 147 7.43 -14.66 12.98
CA GLU A 147 8.86 -14.33 13.12
C GLU A 147 9.41 -13.39 12.04
N ASN A 148 8.61 -13.02 11.03
CA ASN A 148 9.09 -12.28 9.85
C ASN A 148 8.49 -10.87 9.68
N PHE A 149 7.71 -10.36 10.66
CA PHE A 149 7.11 -9.01 10.66
C PHE A 149 7.24 -8.31 12.00
#